data_AF-A0A960LB95-F1
#
_entry.id   AF-A0A960LB95-F1
#
_cell.length_a   1.000
_cell.length_b   1.000
_cell.length_c   1.000
_cell.angle_alpha   90.00
_cell.angle_beta   90.00
_cell.angle_gamma   90.00
#
_symmetry.space_group_name_H-M   'P 1'
#
loop_
_entity.id
_entity.type
_entity.pdbx_description
1 polymer ?
#
loop_
_entity_poly.entity_id
_entity_poly.type
_entity_poly.pdbx_seq_one_letter_code
_entity_poly.pdbx_strand_id
1 'polypeptide(L)'
;MRHQAALVRSLLVVTLLGSGWSTAMAQDAASEADAQGRVRSPNNPMVTLAEVQTRRPPAPRPPSGAAVFPEEFRSIDGTGNNAENPTWGSTGIPFLRLTTASYGDGASSLAGRNLASARAVSNAVVAQTASTPNALGVSDFVWQWGQFVDHDIDLTPESSPAEPADIAVPSGDEWFDPSATGTATIAMNRSLYEDVDGVRQQINTISAFIDGSNVYG
;
A
#
# COMPACT_ATOMS: atom_id res chain seq x y z
N MET A 1 14.50 -39.26 -10.34
CA MET A 1 14.85 -37.94 -10.89
C MET A 1 13.69 -37.00 -10.56
N ARG A 2 13.93 -36.04 -9.66
CA ARG A 2 12.92 -35.12 -9.11
C ARG A 2 12.93 -33.84 -9.95
N HIS A 3 11.79 -33.43 -10.49
CA HIS A 3 11.59 -32.07 -10.99
C HIS A 3 10.71 -31.33 -10.00
N GLN A 4 11.27 -30.29 -9.39
CA GLN A 4 10.53 -29.33 -8.56
C GLN A 4 9.98 -28.23 -9.47
N ALA A 5 8.67 -28.01 -9.40
CA ALA A 5 8.03 -26.82 -9.92
C ALA A 5 8.05 -25.75 -8.82
N ALA A 6 8.71 -24.62 -9.08
CA ALA A 6 8.69 -23.46 -8.21
C ALA A 6 7.37 -22.71 -8.43
N LEU A 7 6.52 -22.66 -7.41
CA LEU A 7 5.36 -21.76 -7.36
C LEU A 7 5.84 -20.37 -6.91
N VAL A 8 5.63 -19.37 -7.76
CA VAL A 8 5.73 -17.96 -7.38
C VAL A 8 4.41 -17.59 -6.68
N ARG A 9 4.47 -17.28 -5.39
CA ARG A 9 3.35 -16.71 -4.62
C ARG A 9 3.64 -15.22 -4.43
N SER A 10 3.01 -14.38 -5.23
CA SER A 10 2.90 -12.94 -4.96
C SER A 10 1.55 -12.70 -4.30
N LEU A 11 1.57 -12.17 -3.07
CA LEU A 11 0.38 -11.86 -2.29
C LEU A 11 0.19 -10.34 -2.27
N LEU A 12 -0.94 -9.87 -2.79
CA LEU A 12 -1.43 -8.52 -2.59
C LEU A 12 -2.21 -8.51 -1.27
N VAL A 13 -1.71 -7.76 -0.28
CA VAL A 13 -2.42 -7.53 0.99
C VAL A 13 -3.11 -6.17 0.88
N VAL A 14 -4.45 -6.18 0.87
CA VAL A 14 -5.25 -4.97 1.06
C VAL A 14 -5.30 -4.70 2.57
N THR A 15 -4.63 -3.65 3.04
CA THR A 15 -4.71 -3.20 4.43
C THR A 15 -5.79 -2.13 4.57
N LEU A 16 -6.86 -2.45 5.31
CA LEU A 16 -7.73 -1.46 5.94
C LEU A 16 -6.98 -0.85 7.14
N LEU A 17 -6.76 0.47 7.12
CA LEU A 17 -6.03 1.19 8.17
C LEU A 17 -6.93 1.48 9.38
N GLY A 18 -6.49 1.00 10.54
CA GLY A 18 -6.98 1.40 11.86
C GLY A 18 -5.84 1.92 12.73
N SER A 19 -6.16 2.87 13.61
CA SER A 19 -5.29 3.73 14.45
C SER A 19 -4.39 3.04 15.50
N GLY A 20 -4.08 1.76 15.37
CA GLY A 20 -3.35 0.98 16.39
C GLY A 20 -1.81 1.08 16.37
N TRP A 21 -1.22 1.66 15.31
CA TRP A 21 0.22 1.52 15.01
C TRP A 21 1.15 2.40 15.86
N SER A 22 0.65 3.46 16.50
CA SER A 22 1.49 4.35 17.32
C SER A 22 2.07 3.68 18.58
N THR A 23 1.49 2.55 19.02
CA THR A 23 1.84 1.91 20.30
C THR A 23 2.93 0.84 20.18
N ALA A 24 3.05 0.16 19.04
CA ALA A 24 3.97 -0.99 18.86
C ALA A 24 5.42 -0.55 18.58
N MET A 25 5.63 0.47 17.74
CA MET A 25 6.97 1.00 17.42
C MET A 25 7.68 1.61 18.64
N ALA A 26 6.93 2.11 19.62
CA ALA A 26 7.48 2.64 20.87
C ALA A 26 8.02 1.54 21.80
N GLN A 27 7.54 0.30 21.67
CA GLN A 27 7.93 -0.81 22.55
C GLN A 27 9.22 -1.49 22.10
N ASP A 28 9.45 -1.65 20.79
CA ASP A 28 10.69 -2.27 20.28
C ASP A 28 11.93 -1.40 20.49
N ALA A 29 11.82 -0.09 20.27
CA ALA A 29 12.91 0.87 20.49
C ALA A 29 13.37 0.93 21.96
N ALA A 30 12.48 0.61 22.91
CA ALA A 30 12.81 0.57 24.34
C ALA A 30 13.59 -0.69 24.74
N SER A 31 13.56 -1.76 23.94
CA SER A 31 14.19 -3.04 24.27
C SER A 31 15.70 -3.11 23.96
N GLU A 32 16.21 -2.20 23.13
CA GLU A 32 17.61 -2.16 22.70
C GLU A 32 18.47 -1.13 23.45
N ALA A 33 17.86 -0.38 24.38
CA ALA A 33 18.54 0.67 25.14
C ALA A 33 18.98 0.17 26.51
N ASP A 34 20.21 0.46 26.93
CA ASP A 34 20.63 0.20 28.32
C ASP A 34 19.80 1.04 29.32
N ALA A 35 20.00 0.82 30.63
CA ALA A 35 19.32 1.58 31.69
C ALA A 35 19.61 3.11 31.67
N GLN A 36 20.42 3.58 30.71
CA GLN A 36 20.72 4.98 30.42
C GLN A 36 20.36 5.39 28.97
N GLY A 37 19.60 4.58 28.23
CA GLY A 37 19.09 4.91 26.90
C GLY A 37 20.10 4.76 25.75
N ARG A 38 21.19 3.99 25.92
CA ARG A 38 22.24 3.86 24.89
C ARG A 38 21.97 2.71 23.91
N VAL A 39 22.06 3.00 22.61
CA VAL A 39 21.99 2.01 21.51
C VAL A 39 23.41 1.65 21.06
N ARG A 40 23.72 0.35 20.94
CA ARG A 40 25.04 -0.12 20.49
C ARG A 40 25.17 0.00 18.96
N SER A 41 26.17 0.75 18.48
CA SER A 41 26.65 0.66 17.09
C SER A 41 28.06 0.07 17.08
N PRO A 42 28.36 -1.01 16.33
CA PRO A 42 29.66 -1.70 16.38
C PRO A 42 30.87 -0.86 15.94
N ASN A 43 30.65 0.22 15.20
CA ASN A 43 31.72 0.94 14.49
C ASN A 43 31.80 2.44 14.80
N ASN A 44 31.14 2.92 15.85
CA ASN A 44 31.22 4.33 16.27
C ASN A 44 31.56 4.42 17.76
N PRO A 45 32.44 5.36 18.20
CA PRO A 45 32.63 5.60 19.62
C PRO A 45 31.29 5.95 20.28
N MET A 46 31.10 5.51 21.52
CA MET A 46 29.88 5.77 22.30
C MET A 46 29.66 7.29 22.43
N VAL A 47 28.76 7.85 21.64
CA VAL A 47 28.30 9.23 21.79
C VAL A 47 27.10 9.20 22.73
N THR A 48 27.19 9.93 23.83
CA THR A 48 26.08 10.08 24.79
C THR A 48 24.96 10.94 24.17
N LEU A 49 23.70 10.74 24.58
CA LEU A 49 22.57 11.58 24.16
C LEU A 49 22.82 13.08 24.42
N ALA A 50 23.60 13.40 25.46
CA ALA A 50 24.03 14.77 25.79
C ALA A 50 25.03 15.36 24.75
N GLU A 51 25.86 14.53 24.12
CA GLU A 51 26.82 14.96 23.09
C GLU A 51 26.16 15.16 21.72
N VAL A 52 25.05 14.45 21.43
CA VAL A 52 24.24 14.68 20.23
C VAL A 52 23.46 16.00 20.34
N GLN A 53 22.95 16.33 21.52
CA GLN A 53 22.15 17.55 21.75
C GLN A 53 22.96 18.86 21.75
N THR A 54 24.27 18.81 22.01
CA THR A 54 25.12 20.02 22.10
C THR A 54 25.75 20.45 20.77
N ARG A 55 25.74 19.58 19.76
CA ARG A 55 26.18 19.92 18.40
C ARG A 55 25.03 20.50 17.59
N ARG A 56 24.59 21.71 17.92
CA ARG A 56 23.73 22.46 16.98
C ARG A 56 24.57 22.73 15.73
N PRO A 57 24.22 22.19 14.55
CA PRO A 57 24.90 22.58 13.32
C PRO A 57 24.79 24.10 13.20
N PRO A 58 25.84 24.81 12.72
CA PRO A 58 25.69 26.21 12.40
C PRO A 58 24.48 26.37 11.49
N ALA A 59 23.63 27.37 11.78
CA ALA A 59 22.45 27.63 10.96
C ALA A 59 22.92 27.73 9.50
N PRO A 60 22.25 27.04 8.55
CA PRO A 60 22.58 27.18 7.14
C PRO A 60 22.61 28.66 6.81
N ARG A 61 23.72 29.14 6.25
CA ARG A 61 23.77 30.51 5.75
C ARG A 61 22.68 30.61 4.69
N PRO A 62 21.74 31.57 4.78
CA PRO A 62 20.71 31.70 3.77
C PRO A 62 21.41 31.81 2.41
N PRO A 63 20.94 31.11 1.37
CA PRO A 63 21.54 31.17 0.06
C PRO A 63 21.66 32.64 -0.35
N SER A 64 22.88 33.05 -0.66
CA SER A 64 23.17 34.42 -1.10
C SER A 64 22.78 34.55 -2.57
N GLY A 65 21.49 34.73 -2.84
CA GLY A 65 20.94 34.91 -4.18
C GLY A 65 19.44 34.59 -4.23
N ALA A 66 18.73 35.16 -5.20
CA ALA A 66 17.38 34.72 -5.51
C ALA A 66 17.42 33.24 -5.95
N ALA A 67 16.43 32.46 -5.56
CA ALA A 67 16.30 31.09 -6.05
C ALA A 67 16.13 31.11 -7.58
N VAL A 68 16.92 30.30 -8.27
CA VAL A 68 16.76 30.06 -9.71
C VAL A 68 15.83 28.88 -9.87
N PHE A 69 14.69 29.11 -10.51
CA PHE A 69 13.68 28.11 -10.78
C PHE A 69 13.79 27.60 -12.22
N PRO A 70 13.39 26.35 -12.50
CA PRO A 70 13.24 25.88 -13.87
C PRO A 70 12.16 26.69 -14.60
N GLU A 71 12.23 26.71 -15.93
CA GLU A 71 11.19 27.33 -16.78
C GLU A 71 9.86 26.55 -16.74
N GLU A 72 9.92 25.25 -16.42
CA GLU A 72 8.79 24.34 -16.35
C GLU A 72 8.78 23.55 -15.04
N PHE A 73 7.58 23.34 -14.50
CA PHE A 73 7.32 22.51 -13.34
C PHE A 73 6.30 21.43 -13.71
N ARG A 74 6.34 20.31 -12.98
CA ARG A 74 5.29 19.29 -13.08
C ARG A 74 3.95 19.89 -12.66
N SER A 75 2.88 19.51 -13.35
CA SER A 75 1.54 19.77 -12.84
C SER A 75 1.24 18.85 -11.66
N ILE A 76 0.36 19.32 -10.78
CA ILE A 76 -0.12 18.54 -9.63
C ILE A 76 -0.96 17.34 -10.08
N ASP A 77 -1.72 17.51 -11.16
CA ASP A 77 -2.63 16.48 -11.67
C ASP A 77 -1.96 15.49 -12.64
N GLY A 78 -0.66 15.62 -12.90
CA GLY A 78 0.10 14.78 -13.83
C GLY A 78 -0.08 15.11 -15.33
N THR A 79 -0.93 16.06 -15.71
CA THR A 79 -1.10 16.48 -17.10
C THR A 79 0.17 17.07 -17.74
N GLY A 80 0.27 16.97 -19.07
CA GLY A 80 1.36 17.54 -19.87
C GLY A 80 2.69 16.76 -19.83
N ASN A 81 2.79 15.70 -19.02
CA ASN A 81 4.02 14.90 -18.89
C ASN A 81 4.40 14.19 -20.20
N ASN A 82 3.40 13.80 -21.01
CA ASN A 82 3.61 13.30 -22.37
C ASN A 82 3.14 14.33 -23.41
N ALA A 83 4.04 14.78 -24.28
CA ALA A 83 3.75 15.84 -25.26
C ALA A 83 2.72 15.44 -26.33
N GLU A 84 2.67 14.16 -26.71
CA GLU A 84 1.74 13.65 -27.71
C GLU A 84 0.39 13.26 -27.09
N ASN A 85 0.40 12.84 -25.83
CA ASN A 85 -0.77 12.38 -25.09
C ASN A 85 -0.83 13.07 -23.71
N PRO A 86 -1.24 14.35 -23.65
CA PRO A 86 -1.10 15.17 -22.44
C PRO A 86 -1.86 14.68 -21.20
N THR A 87 -2.77 13.72 -21.33
CA THR A 87 -3.55 13.15 -20.22
C THR A 87 -3.01 11.80 -19.74
N TRP A 88 -1.97 11.23 -20.36
CA TRP A 88 -1.41 9.97 -19.89
C TRP A 88 -0.82 10.11 -18.50
N GLY A 89 -1.30 9.28 -17.57
CA GLY A 89 -0.87 9.29 -16.18
C GLY A 89 -1.41 10.46 -15.35
N SER A 90 -2.32 11.27 -15.89
CA SER A 90 -3.00 12.27 -15.06
C SER A 90 -3.97 11.60 -14.09
N THR A 91 -4.33 12.29 -13.01
CA THR A 91 -5.40 11.86 -12.11
C THR A 91 -6.75 11.72 -12.83
N GLY A 92 -7.62 10.85 -12.30
CA GLY A 92 -9.01 10.71 -12.70
C GLY A 92 -9.23 9.88 -13.95
N ILE A 93 -8.21 9.14 -14.42
CA ILE A 93 -8.30 8.29 -15.61
C ILE A 93 -8.35 6.80 -15.24
N PRO A 94 -8.87 5.93 -16.13
CA PRO A 94 -8.78 4.48 -15.98
C PRO A 94 -7.36 3.95 -15.83
N PHE A 95 -7.22 2.90 -15.04
CA PHE A 95 -6.01 2.07 -15.11
C PHE A 95 -5.84 1.41 -16.47
N LEU A 96 -4.58 1.18 -16.84
CA LEU A 96 -4.25 0.31 -17.95
C LEU A 96 -4.68 -1.12 -17.66
N ARG A 97 -5.26 -1.77 -18.67
CA ARG A 97 -5.57 -3.20 -18.64
C ARG A 97 -4.57 -3.99 -19.47
N LEU A 98 -3.78 -4.83 -18.81
CA LEU A 98 -2.87 -5.77 -19.50
C LEU A 98 -3.62 -6.96 -20.12
N THR A 99 -4.82 -7.27 -19.61
CA THR A 99 -5.69 -8.34 -20.11
C THR A 99 -7.14 -7.86 -20.10
N THR A 100 -8.02 -8.56 -20.84
CA THR A 100 -9.45 -8.24 -20.87
C THR A 100 -10.09 -8.36 -19.49
N ALA A 101 -10.98 -7.44 -19.14
CA ALA A 101 -11.76 -7.53 -17.91
C ALA A 101 -12.61 -8.80 -17.88
N SER A 102 -12.58 -9.53 -16.77
CA SER A 102 -13.37 -10.74 -16.57
C SER A 102 -14.49 -10.47 -15.58
N TYR A 103 -15.58 -9.86 -16.06
CA TYR A 103 -16.82 -9.70 -15.30
C TYR A 103 -17.79 -10.86 -15.60
N GLY A 104 -18.67 -11.19 -14.65
CA GLY A 104 -19.60 -12.33 -14.78
C GLY A 104 -20.61 -12.18 -15.94
N ASP A 105 -20.86 -10.95 -16.37
CA ASP A 105 -21.74 -10.54 -17.46
C ASP A 105 -20.94 -9.88 -18.61
N GLY A 106 -19.61 -9.90 -18.54
CA GLY A 106 -18.73 -9.21 -19.47
C GLY A 106 -18.71 -7.67 -19.34
N ALA A 107 -19.45 -7.09 -18.39
CA ALA A 107 -19.63 -5.64 -18.27
C ALA A 107 -19.22 -5.10 -16.89
N SER A 108 -19.88 -5.57 -15.82
CA SER A 108 -19.75 -4.95 -14.50
C SER A 108 -20.03 -5.90 -13.34
N SER A 109 -20.76 -7.00 -13.52
CA SER A 109 -21.04 -7.92 -12.41
C SER A 109 -19.78 -8.63 -11.92
N LEU A 110 -19.65 -8.80 -10.61
CA LEU A 110 -18.53 -9.54 -10.02
C LEU A 110 -18.46 -10.95 -10.61
N ALA A 111 -17.28 -11.34 -11.07
CA ALA A 111 -17.01 -12.69 -11.53
C ALA A 111 -16.84 -13.66 -10.35
N GLY A 112 -16.65 -14.94 -10.68
CA GLY A 112 -16.26 -15.93 -9.68
C GLY A 112 -17.38 -16.38 -8.75
N ARG A 113 -18.66 -16.29 -9.16
CA ARG A 113 -19.82 -16.78 -8.37
C ARG A 113 -19.68 -18.23 -7.89
N ASN A 114 -18.89 -19.05 -8.58
CA ASN A 114 -18.62 -20.45 -8.24
C ASN A 114 -17.22 -20.69 -7.64
N LEU A 115 -16.49 -19.63 -7.30
CA LEU A 115 -15.18 -19.72 -6.65
C LEU A 115 -15.34 -19.68 -5.12
N ALA A 116 -14.31 -20.16 -4.42
CA ALA A 116 -14.23 -19.99 -2.97
C ALA A 116 -14.22 -18.49 -2.62
N SER A 117 -14.82 -18.12 -1.48
CA SER A 117 -14.80 -16.74 -1.01
C SER A 117 -13.36 -16.27 -0.72
N ALA A 118 -13.13 -14.95 -0.77
CA ALA A 118 -11.82 -14.39 -0.46
C ALA A 118 -11.33 -14.81 0.94
N ARG A 119 -12.23 -14.92 1.92
CA ARG A 119 -11.89 -15.39 3.27
C ARG A 119 -11.47 -16.87 3.28
N ALA A 120 -12.17 -17.74 2.55
CA ALA A 120 -11.79 -19.14 2.42
C ALA A 120 -10.39 -19.29 1.79
N VAL A 121 -10.10 -18.52 0.75
CA VAL A 121 -8.78 -18.50 0.11
C VAL A 121 -7.70 -17.96 1.07
N SER A 122 -8.00 -16.90 1.82
CA SER A 122 -7.10 -16.36 2.84
C SER A 122 -6.72 -17.41 3.88
N ASN A 123 -7.69 -18.15 4.42
CA ASN A 123 -7.45 -19.20 5.38
C ASN A 123 -6.59 -20.34 4.79
N ALA A 124 -6.84 -20.71 3.53
CA ALA A 124 -6.14 -21.80 2.88
C ALA A 124 -4.70 -21.44 2.44
N VAL A 125 -4.44 -20.19 2.08
CA VAL A 125 -3.19 -19.79 1.41
C VAL A 125 -2.30 -18.90 2.27
N VAL A 126 -2.88 -18.00 3.07
CA VAL A 126 -2.19 -16.91 3.76
C VAL A 126 -2.00 -17.18 5.25
N ALA A 127 -2.74 -18.13 5.82
CA ALA A 127 -2.61 -18.49 7.23
C ALA A 127 -1.14 -18.77 7.62
N GLN A 128 -0.67 -18.05 8.64
CA GLN A 128 0.71 -18.13 9.13
C GLN A 128 0.69 -18.34 10.64
N THR A 129 1.38 -19.39 11.11
CA THR A 129 1.38 -19.79 12.52
C THR A 129 2.67 -19.42 13.27
N ALA A 130 3.67 -18.91 12.55
CA ALA A 130 4.97 -18.55 13.12
C ALA A 130 5.62 -17.44 12.28
N SER A 131 6.56 -16.70 12.87
CA SER A 131 7.33 -15.69 12.14
C SER A 131 8.13 -16.35 11.01
N THR A 132 8.10 -15.72 9.83
CA THR A 132 8.92 -16.09 8.68
C THR A 132 9.74 -14.86 8.28
N PRO A 133 10.95 -14.68 8.83
CA PRO A 133 11.78 -13.53 8.52
C PRO A 133 12.14 -13.47 7.04
N ASN A 134 12.32 -12.25 6.53
CA ASN A 134 12.73 -12.06 5.14
C ASN A 134 14.11 -12.70 4.89
N ALA A 135 14.20 -13.60 3.91
CA ALA A 135 15.42 -14.37 3.61
C ALA A 135 16.60 -13.50 3.13
N LEU A 136 16.34 -12.27 2.68
CA LEU A 136 17.37 -11.30 2.28
C LEU A 136 17.83 -10.42 3.45
N GLY A 137 17.23 -10.56 4.63
CA GLY A 137 17.61 -9.80 5.82
C GLY A 137 17.36 -8.29 5.70
N VAL A 138 16.40 -7.88 4.87
CA VAL A 138 16.03 -6.47 4.73
C VAL A 138 15.25 -5.97 5.94
N SER A 139 15.36 -4.68 6.23
CA SER A 139 14.61 -4.04 7.31
C SER A 139 13.16 -3.77 6.92
N ASP A 140 12.33 -3.49 7.92
CA ASP A 140 10.94 -3.08 7.74
C ASP A 140 10.79 -1.80 6.91
N PHE A 141 11.85 -0.99 6.82
CA PHE A 141 11.85 0.18 5.95
C PHE A 141 11.58 -0.17 4.48
N VAL A 142 11.93 -1.37 4.02
CA VAL A 142 11.68 -1.79 2.63
C VAL A 142 10.19 -1.90 2.34
N TRP A 143 9.39 -2.51 3.22
CA TRP A 143 7.95 -2.60 2.98
C TRP A 143 7.28 -1.23 3.16
N GLN A 144 7.74 -0.44 4.15
CA GLN A 144 7.20 0.89 4.39
C GLN A 144 7.47 1.84 3.23
N TRP A 145 8.66 1.79 2.64
CA TRP A 145 8.98 2.54 1.43
C TRP A 145 8.14 2.08 0.23
N GLY A 146 7.89 0.77 0.11
CA GLY A 146 6.96 0.22 -0.88
C GLY A 146 5.57 0.84 -0.78
N GLN A 147 4.99 0.91 0.41
CA GLN A 147 3.70 1.58 0.64
C GLN A 147 3.76 3.08 0.32
N PHE A 148 4.84 3.76 0.70
CA PHE A 148 4.99 5.19 0.41
C PHE A 148 4.98 5.47 -1.09
N VAL A 149 5.60 4.61 -1.90
CA VAL A 149 5.61 4.71 -3.36
C VAL A 149 4.26 4.31 -3.96
N ASP A 150 3.61 3.27 -3.45
CA ASP A 150 2.25 2.85 -3.84
C ASP A 150 1.26 4.01 -3.75
N HIS A 151 1.27 4.72 -2.62
CA HIS A 151 0.45 5.91 -2.39
C HIS A 151 0.82 7.13 -3.27
N ASP A 152 1.92 7.07 -4.03
CA ASP A 152 2.32 8.12 -4.97
C ASP A 152 1.86 7.81 -6.40
N ILE A 153 1.56 6.54 -6.70
CA ILE A 153 1.30 6.08 -8.08
C ILE A 153 -0.12 5.58 -8.30
N ASP A 154 -0.83 5.12 -7.27
CA ASP A 154 -2.24 4.79 -7.40
C ASP A 154 -3.09 4.96 -6.12
N LEU A 155 -4.35 5.31 -6.37
CA LEU A 155 -5.40 5.35 -5.36
C LEU A 155 -6.75 5.14 -6.04
N THR A 156 -7.53 4.19 -5.56
CA THR A 156 -8.92 4.01 -6.00
C THR A 156 -9.85 3.98 -4.79
N PRO A 157 -10.62 5.05 -4.56
CA PRO A 157 -11.58 5.09 -3.47
C PRO A 157 -12.78 4.17 -3.74
N GLU A 158 -13.64 4.02 -2.75
CA GLU A 158 -14.93 3.36 -2.89
C GLU A 158 -15.86 4.16 -3.83
N SER A 159 -16.78 3.47 -4.49
CA SER A 159 -17.81 4.12 -5.32
C SER A 159 -18.73 4.97 -4.45
N SER A 160 -19.24 6.08 -5.01
CA SER A 160 -20.32 6.87 -4.43
C SER A 160 -21.45 7.00 -5.46
N PRO A 161 -22.64 6.43 -5.21
CA PRO A 161 -23.06 5.71 -4.00
C PRO A 161 -22.28 4.40 -3.79
N ALA A 162 -22.22 3.97 -2.52
CA ALA A 162 -21.56 2.72 -2.14
C ALA A 162 -22.21 1.52 -2.85
N GLU A 163 -21.38 0.63 -3.37
CA GLU A 163 -21.78 -0.65 -3.96
C GLU A 163 -21.30 -1.80 -3.06
N PRO A 164 -22.12 -2.36 -2.17
CA PRO A 164 -21.70 -3.45 -1.30
C PRO A 164 -21.32 -4.70 -2.10
N ALA A 165 -20.22 -5.33 -1.69
CA ALA A 165 -19.65 -6.55 -2.23
C ALA A 165 -19.06 -7.40 -1.10
N ASP A 166 -19.85 -7.55 -0.03
CA ASP A 166 -19.47 -8.26 1.19
C ASP A 166 -18.83 -9.62 0.93
N ILE A 167 -17.79 -9.92 1.70
CA ILE A 167 -17.04 -11.16 1.62
C ILE A 167 -17.73 -12.20 2.51
N ALA A 168 -18.21 -13.28 1.90
CA ALA A 168 -18.79 -14.40 2.63
C ALA A 168 -17.74 -15.09 3.52
N VAL A 169 -18.07 -15.26 4.81
CA VAL A 169 -17.23 -15.96 5.78
C VAL A 169 -17.63 -17.43 5.82
N PRO A 170 -16.67 -18.38 5.76
CA PRO A 170 -16.96 -19.79 5.96
C PRO A 170 -17.61 -20.07 7.31
N SER A 171 -18.63 -20.92 7.36
CA SER A 171 -19.24 -21.34 8.62
C SER A 171 -18.19 -21.96 9.54
N GLY A 172 -18.13 -21.49 10.79
CA GLY A 172 -17.15 -21.94 11.77
C GLY A 172 -15.76 -21.31 11.60
N ASP A 173 -15.63 -20.25 10.81
CA ASP A 173 -14.40 -19.44 10.80
C ASP A 173 -14.09 -18.95 12.21
N GLU A 174 -12.92 -19.30 12.71
CA GLU A 174 -12.47 -19.01 14.08
C GLU A 174 -12.60 -17.54 14.49
N TRP A 175 -12.42 -16.63 13.53
CA TRP A 175 -12.28 -15.20 13.80
C TRP A 175 -13.57 -14.44 13.51
N PHE A 176 -14.27 -14.81 12.44
CA PHE A 176 -15.41 -14.05 11.93
C PHE A 176 -16.76 -14.79 12.04
N ASP A 177 -16.76 -16.11 12.29
CA ASP A 177 -17.98 -16.90 12.54
C ASP A 177 -17.76 -18.06 13.54
N PRO A 178 -17.24 -17.82 14.75
CA PRO A 178 -16.84 -18.88 15.67
C PRO A 178 -18.02 -19.75 16.17
N SER A 179 -19.25 -19.22 16.08
CA SER A 179 -20.47 -19.96 16.44
C SER A 179 -21.10 -20.71 15.27
N ALA A 180 -20.42 -20.75 14.11
CA ALA A 180 -20.87 -21.45 12.91
C ALA A 180 -22.28 -21.05 12.47
N THR A 181 -22.60 -19.76 12.52
CA THR A 181 -23.91 -19.23 12.10
C THR A 181 -24.16 -19.45 10.61
N GLY A 182 -23.10 -19.50 9.79
CA GLY A 182 -23.19 -19.64 8.33
C GLY A 182 -23.73 -18.41 7.61
N THR A 183 -23.85 -17.28 8.30
CA THR A 183 -24.41 -16.02 7.75
C THR A 183 -23.48 -14.83 7.89
N ALA A 184 -22.33 -15.00 8.55
CA ALA A 184 -21.38 -13.92 8.75
C ALA A 184 -20.76 -13.44 7.42
N THR A 185 -20.52 -12.13 7.35
CA THR A 185 -19.83 -11.48 6.24
C THR A 185 -18.81 -10.47 6.76
N ILE A 186 -17.81 -10.16 5.93
CA ILE A 186 -16.91 -9.02 6.13
C ILE A 186 -17.35 -7.95 5.13
N ALA A 187 -17.71 -6.76 5.64
CA ALA A 187 -18.18 -5.66 4.83
C ALA A 187 -17.11 -5.19 3.83
N MET A 188 -17.52 -4.97 2.59
CA MET A 188 -16.67 -4.44 1.53
C MET A 188 -17.52 -3.65 0.55
N ASN A 189 -17.02 -2.52 0.06
CA ASN A 189 -17.61 -1.80 -1.06
C ASN A 189 -16.74 -1.94 -2.31
N ARG A 190 -17.37 -1.82 -3.47
CA ARG A 190 -16.66 -1.80 -4.75
C ARG A 190 -16.01 -0.44 -4.98
N SER A 191 -14.89 -0.49 -5.67
CA SER A 191 -14.12 0.67 -6.11
C SER A 191 -14.86 1.59 -7.07
N LEU A 192 -14.51 2.87 -7.02
CA LEU A 192 -14.85 3.89 -8.01
C LEU A 192 -14.47 3.43 -9.42
N TYR A 193 -15.30 3.80 -10.38
CA TYR A 193 -15.15 3.39 -11.77
C TYR A 193 -15.74 4.42 -12.74
N GLU A 194 -15.35 4.30 -14.00
CA GLU A 194 -16.08 4.82 -15.15
C GLU A 194 -16.56 3.67 -16.05
N ASP A 195 -17.60 3.93 -16.83
CA ASP A 195 -18.05 3.03 -17.89
C ASP A 195 -17.37 3.44 -19.20
N VAL A 196 -16.62 2.52 -19.80
CA VAL A 196 -16.00 2.69 -21.12
C VAL A 196 -16.54 1.60 -22.02
N ASP A 197 -17.31 2.00 -23.02
CA ASP A 197 -17.94 1.10 -24.00
C ASP A 197 -18.80 -0.01 -23.35
N GLY A 198 -19.52 0.31 -22.27
CA GLY A 198 -20.37 -0.63 -21.53
C GLY A 198 -19.60 -1.56 -20.60
N VAL A 199 -18.31 -1.32 -20.38
CA VAL A 199 -17.45 -2.11 -19.50
C VAL A 199 -16.90 -1.24 -18.39
N ARG A 200 -17.01 -1.71 -17.16
CA ARG A 200 -16.49 -1.05 -15.96
C ARG A 200 -14.96 -0.92 -16.01
N GLN A 201 -14.44 0.27 -15.74
CA GLN A 201 -13.01 0.59 -15.62
C GLN A 201 -12.72 1.27 -14.29
N GLN A 202 -11.82 0.72 -13.47
CA GLN A 202 -11.43 1.35 -12.20
C GLN A 202 -10.58 2.59 -12.48
N ILE A 203 -10.82 3.65 -11.71
CA ILE A 203 -10.17 4.96 -11.88
C ILE A 203 -9.03 5.10 -10.87
N ASN A 204 -7.88 5.57 -11.34
CA ASN A 204 -6.85 6.11 -10.47
C ASN A 204 -7.17 7.57 -10.13
N THR A 205 -7.38 7.90 -8.86
CA THR A 205 -7.71 9.26 -8.41
C THR A 205 -6.48 10.10 -8.03
N ILE A 206 -5.28 9.59 -8.25
CA ILE A 206 -4.02 10.35 -8.17
C ILE A 206 -3.24 10.21 -9.48
N SER A 207 -2.16 10.97 -9.64
CA SER A 207 -1.28 10.83 -10.80
C SER A 207 -0.62 9.44 -10.81
N ALA A 208 -0.28 8.92 -11.98
CA ALA A 208 0.38 7.63 -12.13
C ALA A 208 1.92 7.73 -12.11
N PHE A 209 2.46 8.90 -11.79
CA PHE A 209 3.89 9.18 -11.80
C PHE A 209 4.45 9.12 -10.39
N ILE A 210 5.73 8.74 -10.26
CA ILE A 210 6.47 9.01 -9.03
C ILE A 210 6.87 10.48 -9.07
N ASP A 211 5.96 11.36 -8.65
CA ASP A 211 6.08 12.81 -8.71
C ASP A 211 5.95 13.49 -7.34
N GLY A 212 5.74 12.71 -6.28
CA GLY A 212 5.56 13.21 -4.93
C GLY A 212 4.14 13.68 -4.62
N SER A 213 3.13 13.28 -5.40
CA SER A 213 1.71 13.54 -5.11
C SER A 213 1.30 13.13 -3.67
N ASN A 214 1.89 12.07 -3.11
CA ASN A 214 1.67 11.66 -1.71
C ASN A 214 2.21 12.68 -0.67
N VAL A 215 3.06 13.62 -1.10
CA VAL A 215 3.60 14.72 -0.26
C VAL A 215 2.94 16.05 -0.59
N TYR A 216 2.70 16.32 -1.87
CA TYR A 216 2.33 17.65 -2.37
C TYR A 216 0.85 17.79 -2.71
N GLY A 217 0.09 16.69 -2.71
CA GLY A 217 -1.30 16.63 -3.15
C GLY A 217 -1.42 16.30 -4.63
#